data_AF-Q0DYW4-F1
#
_entry.id   AF-Q0DYW4-F1
#
_cell.length_a   1.000
_cell.length_b   1.000
_cell.length_c   1.000
_cell.angle_alpha   90.00
_cell.angle_beta   90.00
_cell.angle_gamma   90.00
#
_symmetry.space_group_name_H-M   'P 1'
#
loop_
_entity.id
_entity.type
_entity.pdbx_description
1 polymer ?
#
loop_
_entity_poly.entity_id
_entity_poly.type
_entity_poly.pdbx_seq_one_letter_code
_entity_poly.pdbx_strand_id
1 'polypeptide(L)'
;LVTYKWPTWLHKQKEKQRIIWAYKILFLDVIFPLSLRKVIFVDADQIVRADMGELYDMNLKGRPLAYTPFCDNNKEMDGYRFWKQGFWKDHLRGRPYHISALYVVDLAKFRQTASGDTLRVFYETLSKDPNSLSNLDQDLPNYAQHTVPIFSLPQEWLWCESWCGNATKARAKTIDLCNNPMTKEPKLQGAKRIVPEWVDLDSEARQFTARILGDNPESPGTTSPPSDTPKSDDKGAKHDEL
;
A
#
# COMPACT_ATOMS: atom_id res chain seq x y z
N LEU A 1 15.28 3.87 13.12
CA LEU A 1 15.43 3.78 11.65
C LEU A 1 16.45 2.69 11.34
N VAL A 2 16.21 1.86 10.32
CA VAL A 2 17.14 0.81 9.86
C VAL A 2 17.65 1.14 8.46
N THR A 3 18.86 0.71 8.13
CA THR A 3 19.44 0.88 6.80
C THR A 3 20.49 -0.19 6.53
N TYR A 4 20.68 -0.53 5.27
CA TYR A 4 21.72 -1.46 4.83
C TYR A 4 22.32 -0.94 3.53
N LYS A 5 23.65 -0.96 3.41
CA LYS A 5 24.31 -0.47 2.19
C LYS A 5 24.31 -1.55 1.12
N TRP A 6 23.92 -1.19 -0.10
CA TRP A 6 23.94 -2.09 -1.25
C TRP A 6 25.33 -2.76 -1.43
N PRO A 7 25.44 -4.10 -1.42
CA PRO A 7 26.72 -4.79 -1.56
C PRO A 7 27.40 -4.57 -2.91
N THR A 8 28.73 -4.51 -2.94
CA THR A 8 29.49 -4.21 -4.17
C THR A 8 29.37 -5.29 -5.24
N TRP A 9 29.11 -6.53 -4.85
CA TRP A 9 29.01 -7.71 -5.73
C TRP A 9 27.62 -7.92 -6.34
N LEU A 10 26.57 -7.28 -5.78
CA LEU A 10 25.19 -7.47 -6.20
C LEU A 10 24.85 -6.45 -7.31
N HIS A 11 24.28 -6.91 -8.43
CA HIS A 11 23.95 -6.09 -9.59
C HIS A 11 23.10 -4.87 -9.19
N LYS A 12 23.55 -3.67 -9.51
CA LYS A 12 22.96 -2.42 -9.02
C LYS A 12 21.78 -1.98 -9.89
N GLN A 13 20.74 -1.46 -9.23
CA GLN A 13 19.67 -0.72 -9.89
C GLN A 13 20.05 0.77 -10.02
N LYS A 14 19.70 1.38 -11.16
CA LYS A 14 19.91 2.81 -11.42
C LYS A 14 18.67 3.64 -11.12
N GLU A 15 17.50 3.11 -11.45
CA GLU A 15 16.23 3.78 -11.23
C GLU A 15 15.81 3.73 -9.75
N LYS A 16 15.44 4.87 -9.19
CA LYS A 16 15.05 5.00 -7.77
C LYS A 16 13.92 4.04 -7.38
N GLN A 17 12.92 3.87 -8.25
CA GLN A 17 11.78 2.99 -8.00
C GLN A 17 12.23 1.53 -7.85
N ARG A 18 13.10 1.04 -8.75
CA ARG A 18 13.64 -0.32 -8.69
C ARG A 18 14.53 -0.53 -7.47
N ILE A 19 15.26 0.50 -7.03
CA ILE A 19 16.01 0.46 -5.77
C ILE A 19 15.05 0.26 -4.59
N ILE A 20 13.96 1.05 -4.51
CA ILE A 20 12.96 0.93 -3.44
C ILE A 20 12.37 -0.50 -3.40
N TRP A 21 11.96 -1.03 -4.55
CA TRP A 21 11.47 -2.41 -4.65
C TRP A 21 12.49 -3.45 -4.19
N ALA A 22 13.76 -3.29 -4.55
CA ALA A 22 14.81 -4.19 -4.10
C ALA A 22 14.95 -4.19 -2.57
N TYR A 23 14.89 -3.03 -1.91
CA TYR A 23 14.98 -2.93 -0.45
C TYR A 23 13.81 -3.58 0.27
N LYS A 24 12.62 -3.66 -0.35
CA LYS A 24 11.47 -4.38 0.20
C LYS A 24 11.73 -5.88 0.37
N ILE A 25 12.63 -6.48 -0.44
CA ILE A 25 12.76 -7.95 -0.52
C ILE A 25 14.18 -8.50 -0.32
N LEU A 26 15.22 -7.85 -0.84
CA LEU A 26 16.56 -8.44 -0.95
C LEU A 26 17.34 -8.47 0.36
N PHE A 27 17.00 -7.61 1.33
CA PHE A 27 17.82 -7.40 2.53
C PHE A 27 17.09 -7.71 3.83
N LEU A 28 15.94 -8.39 3.76
CA LEU A 28 15.08 -8.68 4.92
C LEU A 28 15.79 -9.40 6.06
N ASP A 29 16.74 -10.28 5.76
CA ASP A 29 17.53 -11.03 6.74
C ASP A 29 18.56 -10.16 7.49
N VAL A 30 19.10 -9.14 6.83
CA VAL A 30 20.26 -8.35 7.31
C VAL A 30 19.94 -6.91 7.70
N ILE A 31 18.83 -6.34 7.21
CA ILE A 31 18.43 -4.96 7.53
C ILE A 31 17.88 -4.83 8.95
N PHE A 32 17.36 -5.91 9.53
CA PHE A 32 16.80 -5.96 10.87
C PHE A 32 17.74 -6.68 11.86
N PRO A 33 17.77 -6.28 13.14
CA PRO A 33 18.58 -6.95 14.16
C PRO A 33 18.15 -8.41 14.36
N LEU A 34 19.08 -9.24 14.86
CA LEU A 34 18.82 -10.68 15.07
C LEU A 34 17.74 -10.95 16.12
N SER A 35 17.52 -10.03 17.05
CA SER A 35 16.46 -10.12 18.08
C SER A 35 15.05 -10.01 17.51
N LEU A 36 14.88 -9.42 16.31
CA LEU A 36 13.57 -9.29 15.67
C LEU A 36 13.21 -10.60 14.95
N ARG A 37 12.07 -11.19 15.33
CA ARG A 37 11.63 -12.52 14.87
C ARG A 37 10.67 -12.50 13.69
N LYS A 38 9.87 -11.45 13.54
CA LYS A 38 8.86 -11.34 12.49
C LYS A 38 8.59 -9.88 12.16
N VAL A 39 8.34 -9.58 10.90
CA VAL A 39 7.98 -8.25 10.38
C VAL A 39 6.80 -8.39 9.43
N ILE A 40 5.95 -7.36 9.40
CA ILE A 40 4.90 -7.19 8.40
C ILE A 40 5.23 -5.96 7.57
N PHE A 41 5.23 -6.10 6.25
CA PHE A 41 5.26 -4.97 5.33
C PHE A 41 3.84 -4.60 4.94
N VAL A 42 3.54 -3.31 4.97
CA VAL A 42 2.28 -2.69 4.53
C VAL A 42 2.67 -1.56 3.58
N ASP A 43 2.14 -1.54 2.37
CA ASP A 43 2.44 -0.46 1.42
C ASP A 43 1.85 0.88 1.88
N ALA A 44 2.46 1.99 1.46
CA ALA A 44 2.20 3.30 2.03
C ALA A 44 0.79 3.86 1.72
N ASP A 45 0.14 3.32 0.70
CA ASP A 45 -1.20 3.68 0.24
C ASP A 45 -2.28 2.68 0.68
N GLN A 46 -1.94 1.74 1.58
CA GLN A 46 -2.94 0.86 2.17
C GLN A 46 -3.75 1.52 3.28
N ILE A 47 -5.01 1.10 3.38
CA ILE A 47 -5.87 1.35 4.53
C ILE A 47 -6.10 0.03 5.25
N VAL A 48 -5.92 0.01 6.57
CA VAL A 48 -6.08 -1.18 7.41
C VAL A 48 -7.31 -1.02 8.29
N ARG A 49 -8.20 -2.01 8.26
CA ARG A 49 -9.47 -2.06 9.02
C ARG A 49 -9.49 -3.13 10.12
N ALA A 50 -8.50 -4.03 10.12
CA ALA A 50 -8.42 -5.15 11.05
C ALA A 50 -7.25 -4.99 12.04
N ASP A 51 -7.26 -5.81 13.09
CA ASP A 51 -6.12 -5.93 13.99
C ASP A 51 -4.96 -6.63 13.27
N MET A 52 -3.85 -5.90 13.08
CA MET A 52 -2.62 -6.45 12.47
C MET A 52 -1.96 -7.53 13.33
N GLY A 53 -2.30 -7.61 14.63
CA GLY A 53 -1.92 -8.70 15.52
C GLY A 53 -2.37 -10.06 15.00
N GLU A 54 -3.56 -10.16 14.39
CA GLU A 54 -4.04 -11.41 13.78
C GLU A 54 -3.09 -11.90 12.68
N LEU A 55 -2.55 -10.98 11.87
CA LEU A 55 -1.61 -11.31 10.82
C LEU A 55 -0.22 -11.66 11.40
N TYR A 56 0.18 -10.99 12.48
CA TYR A 56 1.43 -11.27 13.17
C TYR A 56 1.43 -12.66 13.81
N ASP A 57 0.34 -13.06 14.46
CA ASP A 57 0.24 -14.34 15.17
C ASP A 57 -0.13 -15.53 14.26
N MET A 58 -0.46 -15.26 13.00
CA MET A 58 -0.81 -16.29 12.04
C MET A 58 0.29 -17.36 11.90
N ASN A 59 -0.13 -18.63 11.98
CA ASN A 59 0.76 -19.76 11.75
C ASN A 59 1.04 -19.94 10.25
N LEU A 60 2.26 -19.57 9.82
CA LEU A 60 2.69 -19.63 8.43
C LEU A 60 3.09 -21.06 7.97
N LYS A 61 2.82 -22.08 8.79
CA LYS A 61 3.10 -23.50 8.53
C LYS A 61 4.55 -23.73 8.12
N GLY A 62 5.47 -23.10 8.85
CA GLY A 62 6.92 -23.21 8.64
C GLY A 62 7.47 -22.51 7.39
N ARG A 63 6.66 -21.70 6.70
CA ARG A 63 7.10 -20.95 5.52
C ARG A 63 7.69 -19.59 5.95
N PRO A 64 8.80 -19.15 5.33
CA PRO A 64 9.48 -17.91 5.71
C PRO A 64 8.74 -16.64 5.29
N LEU A 65 7.85 -16.76 4.29
CA LEU A 65 7.12 -15.65 3.69
C LEU A 65 5.63 -15.95 3.64
N ALA A 66 4.79 -14.93 3.82
CA ALA A 66 3.36 -15.01 3.59
C ALA A 66 2.86 -13.80 2.81
N TYR A 67 2.11 -14.03 1.74
CA TYR A 67 1.61 -12.98 0.85
C TYR A 67 0.15 -13.25 0.49
N THR A 68 -0.59 -12.22 0.10
CA THR A 68 -1.97 -12.40 -0.41
C THR A 68 -1.95 -12.65 -1.93
N PRO A 69 -2.64 -13.69 -2.43
CA PRO A 69 -2.85 -13.89 -3.86
C PRO A 69 -3.62 -12.74 -4.53
N PHE A 70 -3.43 -12.58 -5.84
CA PHE A 70 -4.31 -11.73 -6.64
C PHE A 70 -5.77 -12.22 -6.61
N CYS A 71 -6.70 -11.28 -6.45
CA CYS A 71 -8.12 -11.53 -6.68
C CYS A 71 -8.39 -11.96 -8.13
N ASP A 72 -9.28 -12.93 -8.30
CA ASP A 72 -9.71 -13.45 -9.60
C ASP A 72 -11.21 -13.29 -9.85
N ASN A 73 -11.92 -12.58 -8.98
CA ASN A 73 -13.38 -12.47 -9.01
C ASN A 73 -13.94 -11.18 -9.66
N ASN A 74 -13.09 -10.25 -10.13
CA ASN A 74 -13.53 -9.19 -11.05
C ASN A 74 -13.34 -9.62 -12.51
N LYS A 75 -14.40 -10.05 -13.20
CA LYS A 75 -14.32 -10.60 -14.56
C LYS A 75 -13.92 -9.56 -15.62
N GLU A 76 -14.23 -8.28 -15.40
CA GLU A 76 -13.87 -7.20 -16.33
C GLU A 76 -12.35 -7.09 -16.52
N MET A 77 -11.58 -7.55 -15.54
CA MET A 77 -10.12 -7.51 -15.57
C MET A 77 -9.45 -8.77 -16.14
N ASP A 78 -10.20 -9.76 -16.64
CA ASP A 78 -9.61 -11.04 -17.10
C ASP A 78 -8.53 -10.85 -18.17
N GLY A 79 -8.74 -9.91 -19.10
CA GLY A 79 -7.76 -9.59 -20.15
C GLY A 79 -6.43 -9.03 -19.64
N TYR A 80 -6.39 -8.50 -18.41
CA TYR A 80 -5.18 -7.93 -17.81
C TYR A 80 -4.45 -8.91 -16.87
N ARG A 81 -4.99 -10.12 -16.66
CA ARG A 81 -4.39 -11.15 -15.78
C ARG A 81 -3.24 -11.87 -16.46
N PHE A 82 -2.14 -11.17 -16.69
CA PHE A 82 -0.96 -11.68 -17.39
C PHE A 82 -0.37 -12.95 -16.75
N TRP A 83 -0.52 -13.13 -15.43
CA TRP A 83 -0.02 -14.32 -14.71
C TRP A 83 -0.81 -15.60 -15.01
N LYS A 84 -1.99 -15.51 -15.65
CA LYS A 84 -2.79 -16.66 -16.07
C LYS A 84 -2.41 -17.19 -17.46
N GLN A 85 -1.40 -16.62 -18.11
CA GLN A 85 -0.94 -17.01 -19.44
C GLN A 85 0.59 -16.98 -19.57
N GLY A 86 1.09 -17.59 -20.65
CA GLY A 86 2.51 -17.59 -21.00
C GLY A 86 3.44 -18.05 -19.86
N PHE A 87 4.59 -17.39 -19.76
CA PHE A 87 5.66 -17.74 -18.83
C PHE A 87 5.19 -17.95 -17.39
N TRP A 88 4.41 -17.02 -16.83
CA TRP A 88 4.00 -17.09 -15.43
C TRP A 88 3.10 -18.28 -15.14
N LYS A 89 2.17 -18.61 -16.04
CA LYS A 89 1.31 -19.79 -15.91
C LYS A 89 2.13 -21.08 -15.84
N ASP A 90 3.08 -21.22 -16.78
CA ASP A 90 3.90 -22.42 -16.91
C ASP A 90 4.91 -22.55 -15.78
N HIS A 91 5.52 -21.43 -15.36
CA HIS A 91 6.47 -21.38 -14.26
C HIS A 91 5.81 -21.67 -12.92
N LEU A 92 4.63 -21.10 -12.64
CA LEU A 92 3.96 -21.25 -11.34
C LEU A 92 3.37 -22.65 -11.12
N ARG A 93 3.07 -23.42 -12.18
CA ARG A 93 2.56 -24.81 -12.09
C ARG A 93 1.39 -24.97 -11.11
N GLY A 94 0.40 -24.09 -11.22
CA GLY A 94 -0.80 -24.09 -10.37
C GLY A 94 -0.65 -23.34 -9.04
N ARG A 95 0.53 -22.79 -8.73
CA ARG A 95 0.68 -21.89 -7.58
C ARG A 95 0.11 -20.50 -7.89
N PRO A 96 -0.43 -19.78 -6.89
CA PRO A 96 -0.94 -18.44 -7.10
C PRO A 96 0.19 -17.43 -7.34
N TYR A 97 -0.15 -16.39 -8.10
CA TYR A 97 0.66 -15.18 -8.22
C TYR A 97 0.24 -14.21 -7.11
N HIS A 98 1.18 -13.81 -6.27
CA HIS A 98 0.96 -13.03 -5.05
C HIS A 98 1.29 -11.54 -5.23
N ILE A 99 0.69 -10.69 -4.41
CA ILE A 99 0.84 -9.22 -4.43
C ILE A 99 1.83 -8.75 -3.36
N SER A 100 2.74 -7.82 -3.70
CA SER A 100 3.79 -7.30 -2.79
C SER A 100 3.37 -6.11 -1.91
N ALA A 101 2.08 -5.76 -1.88
CA ALA A 101 1.55 -4.64 -1.11
C ALA A 101 1.34 -4.97 0.38
N LEU A 102 1.10 -6.25 0.72
CA LEU A 102 1.03 -6.73 2.10
C LEU A 102 1.70 -8.10 2.19
N TYR A 103 2.68 -8.25 3.09
CA TYR A 103 3.29 -9.54 3.35
C TYR A 103 3.91 -9.64 4.75
N VAL A 104 4.01 -10.88 5.22
CA VAL A 104 4.65 -11.24 6.49
C VAL A 104 5.96 -11.94 6.20
N VAL A 105 6.98 -11.61 6.99
CA VAL A 105 8.28 -12.26 6.97
C VAL A 105 8.52 -12.85 8.34
N ASP A 106 8.53 -14.18 8.44
CA ASP A 106 9.08 -14.87 9.61
C ASP A 106 10.60 -14.80 9.50
N LEU A 107 11.20 -13.76 10.09
CA LEU A 107 12.63 -13.49 10.00
C LEU A 107 13.48 -14.62 10.59
N ALA A 108 12.99 -15.28 11.64
CA ALA A 108 13.68 -16.43 12.22
C ALA A 108 13.75 -17.57 11.19
N LYS A 109 12.62 -17.90 10.56
CA LYS A 109 12.57 -18.95 9.53
C LYS A 109 13.33 -18.53 8.26
N PHE A 110 13.16 -17.29 7.81
CA PHE A 110 13.79 -16.72 6.61
C PHE A 110 15.32 -16.76 6.69
N ARG A 111 15.89 -16.45 7.87
CA ARG A 111 17.32 -16.61 8.14
C ARG A 111 17.71 -18.08 8.24
N GLN A 112 16.95 -18.90 8.98
CA GLN A 112 17.23 -20.34 9.14
C GLN A 112 17.31 -21.07 7.79
N THR A 113 16.47 -20.69 6.82
CA THR A 113 16.41 -21.33 5.50
C THR A 113 17.24 -20.60 4.43
N ALA A 114 18.08 -19.63 4.82
CA ALA A 114 18.89 -18.84 3.89
C ALA A 114 18.08 -18.27 2.70
N SER A 115 16.84 -17.85 2.98
CA SER A 115 15.92 -17.38 1.93
C SER A 115 16.40 -16.05 1.34
N GLY A 116 17.04 -15.19 2.13
CA GLY A 116 17.64 -13.95 1.67
C GLY A 116 18.74 -14.18 0.63
N ASP A 117 19.66 -15.13 0.89
CA ASP A 117 20.72 -15.49 -0.05
C ASP A 117 20.14 -16.08 -1.34
N THR A 118 19.17 -16.97 -1.22
CA THR A 118 18.48 -17.57 -2.38
C THR A 118 17.84 -16.50 -3.28
N LEU A 119 17.14 -15.52 -2.68
CA LEU A 119 16.52 -14.41 -3.41
C LEU A 119 17.58 -13.53 -4.09
N ARG A 120 18.70 -13.25 -3.42
CA ARG A 120 19.81 -12.47 -4.00
C ARG A 120 20.48 -13.20 -5.16
N VAL A 121 20.63 -14.52 -5.12
CA VAL A 121 21.17 -15.33 -6.23
C VAL A 121 20.24 -15.30 -7.45
N PHE A 122 18.94 -15.48 -7.26
CA PHE A 122 17.98 -15.35 -8.36
C PHE A 122 17.95 -13.94 -8.93
N TYR A 123 17.95 -12.92 -8.07
CA TYR A 123 18.03 -11.53 -8.50
C TYR A 123 19.30 -11.25 -9.31
N GLU A 124 20.48 -11.72 -8.86
CA GLU A 124 21.75 -11.50 -9.56
C GLU A 124 21.74 -12.11 -10.97
N THR A 125 21.04 -13.23 -11.14
CA THR A 125 20.90 -13.89 -12.44
C THR A 125 19.92 -13.14 -13.35
N LEU A 126 18.72 -12.87 -12.84
CA LEU A 126 17.61 -12.31 -13.63
C LEU A 126 17.79 -10.82 -13.93
N SER A 127 18.35 -10.04 -13.00
CA SER A 127 18.40 -8.57 -13.11
C SER A 127 19.36 -8.05 -14.19
N LYS A 128 20.17 -8.92 -14.79
CA LYS A 128 21.08 -8.58 -15.90
C LYS A 128 20.33 -8.32 -17.21
N ASP A 129 19.15 -8.93 -17.38
CA ASP A 129 18.24 -8.58 -18.46
C ASP A 129 17.33 -7.41 -17.99
N PRO A 130 17.38 -6.24 -18.66
CA PRO A 130 16.55 -5.09 -18.30
C PRO A 130 15.04 -5.34 -18.46
N ASN A 131 14.63 -6.34 -19.23
CA ASN A 131 13.22 -6.69 -19.43
C ASN A 131 12.68 -7.66 -18.36
N SER A 132 13.57 -8.23 -17.54
CA SER A 132 13.21 -9.14 -16.46
C SER A 132 12.82 -8.38 -15.19
N LEU A 133 12.01 -9.02 -14.34
CA LEU A 133 11.57 -8.48 -13.05
C LEU A 133 10.91 -7.09 -13.23
N SER A 134 9.84 -7.04 -14.03
CA SER A 134 9.12 -5.81 -14.33
C SER A 134 8.66 -5.11 -13.05
N ASN A 135 8.11 -5.88 -12.11
CA ASN A 135 7.81 -5.43 -10.74
C ASN A 135 8.69 -6.22 -9.77
N LEU A 136 9.92 -5.78 -9.55
CA LEU A 136 10.96 -6.55 -8.84
C LEU A 136 10.51 -7.13 -7.49
N ASP A 137 9.84 -6.34 -6.66
CA ASP A 137 9.38 -6.73 -5.32
C ASP A 137 8.27 -7.79 -5.35
N GLN A 138 7.54 -7.91 -6.46
CA GLN A 138 6.48 -8.89 -6.66
C GLN A 138 6.96 -10.10 -7.47
N ASP A 139 7.67 -9.87 -8.57
CA ASP A 139 8.12 -10.91 -9.49
C ASP A 139 9.17 -11.82 -8.86
N LEU A 140 10.11 -11.27 -8.09
CA LEU A 140 11.17 -12.08 -7.48
C LEU A 140 10.62 -13.14 -6.51
N PRO A 141 9.77 -12.82 -5.51
CA PRO A 141 9.19 -13.85 -4.65
C PRO A 141 8.29 -14.81 -5.43
N ASN A 142 7.54 -14.33 -6.44
CA ASN A 142 6.71 -15.20 -7.28
C ASN A 142 7.53 -16.18 -8.14
N TYR A 143 8.68 -15.75 -8.65
CA TYR A 143 9.61 -16.62 -9.37
C TYR A 143 10.22 -17.65 -8.41
N ALA A 144 10.61 -17.21 -7.22
CA ALA A 144 11.35 -18.02 -6.25
C ALA A 144 10.48 -19.02 -5.48
N GLN A 145 9.14 -19.00 -5.60
CA GLN A 145 8.24 -19.77 -4.72
C GLN A 145 8.60 -21.25 -4.58
N HIS A 146 9.11 -21.88 -5.64
CA HIS A 146 9.49 -23.30 -5.64
C HIS A 146 10.61 -23.61 -4.65
N THR A 147 11.50 -22.65 -4.41
CA THR A 147 12.66 -22.78 -3.50
C THR A 147 12.45 -22.01 -2.20
N VAL A 148 11.82 -20.84 -2.25
CA VAL A 148 11.47 -20.00 -1.10
C VAL A 148 9.94 -20.03 -0.94
N PRO A 149 9.39 -20.96 -0.14
CA PRO A 149 7.96 -21.21 -0.12
C PRO A 149 7.18 -20.04 0.50
N ILE A 150 6.03 -19.72 -0.12
CA ILE A 150 5.10 -18.68 0.33
C ILE A 150 3.85 -19.31 0.93
N PHE A 151 3.42 -18.80 2.08
CA PHE A 151 2.11 -19.07 2.64
C PHE A 151 1.10 -18.10 2.01
N SER A 152 0.08 -18.63 1.35
CA SER A 152 -0.99 -17.79 0.78
C SER A 152 -1.93 -17.34 1.88
N LEU A 153 -1.95 -16.03 2.15
CA LEU A 153 -2.86 -15.41 3.11
C LEU A 153 -4.31 -15.48 2.60
N PRO A 154 -5.30 -15.51 3.52
CA PRO A 154 -6.71 -15.36 3.16
C PRO A 154 -6.96 -14.11 2.32
N GLN A 155 -7.85 -14.21 1.31
CA GLN A 155 -8.11 -13.11 0.37
C GLN A 155 -8.60 -11.82 1.04
N GLU A 156 -9.28 -11.93 2.18
CA GLU A 156 -9.72 -10.79 3.00
C GLU A 156 -8.57 -9.87 3.45
N TRP A 157 -7.33 -10.37 3.52
CA TRP A 157 -6.16 -9.56 3.87
C TRP A 157 -5.73 -8.59 2.79
N LEU A 158 -6.25 -8.67 1.56
CA LEU A 158 -5.94 -7.68 0.55
C LEU A 158 -7.09 -7.52 -0.44
N TRP A 159 -7.68 -6.33 -0.44
CA TRP A 159 -8.67 -5.93 -1.42
C TRP A 159 -8.16 -4.77 -2.27
N CYS A 160 -8.45 -4.79 -3.57
CA CYS A 160 -8.15 -3.70 -4.49
C CYS A 160 -9.29 -3.63 -5.51
N GLU A 161 -9.78 -2.43 -5.80
CA GLU A 161 -10.99 -2.22 -6.61
C GLU A 161 -10.85 -2.79 -8.02
N SER A 162 -9.66 -2.66 -8.62
CA SER A 162 -9.40 -3.20 -9.94
C SER A 162 -9.63 -4.71 -9.97
N TRP A 163 -9.00 -5.47 -9.07
CA TRP A 163 -8.94 -6.93 -9.22
C TRP A 163 -10.03 -7.69 -8.45
N CYS A 164 -10.55 -7.10 -7.37
CA CYS A 164 -11.48 -7.74 -6.45
C CYS A 164 -12.91 -7.26 -6.70
N GLY A 165 -13.87 -8.18 -6.79
CA GLY A 165 -15.28 -7.83 -6.95
C GLY A 165 -15.83 -7.05 -5.73
N ASN A 166 -16.64 -6.02 -5.99
CA ASN A 166 -17.17 -5.11 -4.95
C ASN A 166 -17.88 -5.81 -3.79
N ALA A 167 -18.56 -6.94 -4.02
CA ALA A 167 -19.22 -7.72 -2.98
C ALA A 167 -18.27 -8.23 -1.87
N THR A 168 -16.95 -8.27 -2.12
CA THR A 168 -15.96 -8.70 -1.14
C THR A 168 -15.41 -7.57 -0.26
N LYS A 169 -15.62 -6.31 -0.64
CA LYS A 169 -15.05 -5.13 0.03
C LYS A 169 -15.46 -5.00 1.50
N ALA A 170 -16.69 -5.40 1.84
CA ALA A 170 -17.20 -5.34 3.21
C ALA A 170 -16.43 -6.26 4.18
N ARG A 171 -15.75 -7.30 3.67
CA ARG A 171 -14.93 -8.23 4.45
C ARG A 171 -13.43 -7.93 4.34
N ALA A 172 -13.05 -6.86 3.64
CA ALA A 172 -11.65 -6.51 3.45
C ALA A 172 -11.02 -6.03 4.77
N LYS A 173 -9.95 -6.70 5.18
CA LYS A 173 -9.11 -6.33 6.32
C LYS A 173 -8.10 -5.24 5.98
N THR A 174 -7.59 -5.25 4.74
CA THR A 174 -6.84 -4.12 4.18
C THR A 174 -7.29 -3.82 2.76
N ILE A 175 -7.15 -2.56 2.37
CA ILE A 175 -7.49 -2.04 1.04
C ILE A 175 -6.23 -1.41 0.45
N ASP A 176 -5.77 -1.93 -0.67
CA ASP A 176 -4.69 -1.40 -1.50
C ASP A 176 -5.27 -0.48 -2.58
N LEU A 177 -4.74 0.75 -2.67
CA LEU A 177 -5.09 1.73 -3.71
C LEU A 177 -4.31 1.47 -5.01
N CYS A 178 -4.49 0.25 -5.50
CA CYS A 178 -3.87 -0.27 -6.71
C CYS A 178 -4.19 0.59 -7.95
N ASN A 179 -3.26 0.59 -8.91
CA ASN A 179 -3.51 1.22 -10.20
C ASN A 179 -4.58 0.45 -10.99
N ASN A 180 -5.38 1.18 -11.76
CA ASN A 180 -6.37 0.61 -12.68
C ASN A 180 -5.85 0.70 -14.12
N PRO A 181 -5.65 -0.42 -14.84
CA PRO A 181 -5.15 -0.38 -16.22
C PRO A 181 -6.18 0.15 -17.24
N MET A 182 -7.46 0.25 -16.88
CA MET A 182 -8.53 0.77 -17.73
C MET A 182 -8.76 2.28 -17.56
N THR A 183 -8.24 2.89 -16.49
CA THR A 183 -8.46 4.30 -16.17
C THR A 183 -7.16 4.99 -15.75
N LYS A 184 -7.20 6.31 -15.60
CA LYS A 184 -6.05 7.10 -15.12
C LYS A 184 -6.43 7.94 -13.90
N GLU A 185 -7.38 7.45 -13.09
CA GLU A 185 -7.80 8.15 -11.88
C GLU A 185 -6.60 8.32 -10.92
N PRO A 186 -6.29 9.53 -10.46
CA PRO A 186 -5.24 9.74 -9.47
C PRO A 186 -5.59 9.13 -8.11
N LYS A 187 -4.57 8.65 -7.38
CA LYS A 187 -4.76 7.97 -6.08
C LYS A 187 -5.54 8.80 -5.05
N LEU A 188 -5.37 10.12 -5.00
CA LEU A 188 -6.12 10.98 -4.07
C LEU A 188 -7.63 10.98 -4.34
N GLN A 189 -8.02 10.92 -5.62
CA GLN A 189 -9.43 10.84 -6.00
C GLN A 189 -9.98 9.43 -5.72
N GLY A 190 -9.20 8.40 -6.08
CA GLY A 190 -9.53 7.01 -5.77
C GLY A 190 -9.70 6.77 -4.26
N ALA A 191 -8.81 7.30 -3.42
CA ALA A 191 -8.87 7.15 -1.97
C ALA A 191 -10.21 7.64 -1.39
N LYS A 192 -10.62 8.87 -1.72
CA LYS A 192 -11.88 9.47 -1.27
C LYS A 192 -13.11 8.69 -1.72
N ARG A 193 -13.08 8.15 -2.94
CA ARG A 193 -14.21 7.42 -3.54
C ARG A 193 -14.30 5.98 -3.04
N ILE A 194 -13.16 5.32 -2.90
CA ILE A 194 -13.06 3.91 -2.54
C ILE A 194 -13.21 3.73 -1.03
N VAL A 195 -12.63 4.60 -0.22
CA VAL A 195 -12.54 4.42 1.23
C VAL A 195 -13.17 5.62 1.93
N PRO A 196 -14.46 5.54 2.34
CA PRO A 196 -15.17 6.67 2.95
C PRO A 196 -14.45 7.26 4.17
N GLU A 197 -13.85 6.41 5.01
CA GLU A 197 -13.13 6.82 6.22
C GLU A 197 -11.80 7.54 5.93
N TRP A 198 -11.29 7.50 4.69
CA TRP A 198 -10.02 8.15 4.33
C TRP A 198 -10.06 9.66 4.55
N VAL A 199 -11.22 10.30 4.30
CA VAL A 199 -11.39 11.75 4.45
C VAL A 199 -11.21 12.18 5.91
N ASP A 200 -11.76 11.41 6.84
CA ASP A 200 -11.67 11.70 8.27
C ASP A 200 -10.24 11.47 8.79
N LEU A 201 -9.57 10.39 8.33
CA LEU A 201 -8.17 10.11 8.66
C LEU A 201 -7.21 11.21 8.14
N ASP A 202 -7.40 11.68 6.91
CA ASP A 202 -6.63 12.79 6.34
C ASP A 202 -6.89 14.10 7.12
N SER A 203 -8.14 14.34 7.52
CA SER A 203 -8.51 15.49 8.36
C SER A 203 -7.82 15.46 9.72
N GLU A 204 -7.80 14.31 10.40
CA GLU A 204 -7.12 14.14 11.70
C GLU A 204 -5.62 14.44 11.59
N ALA A 205 -4.94 13.89 10.58
CA ALA A 205 -3.52 14.10 10.37
C ALA A 205 -3.19 15.58 10.08
N ARG A 206 -4.04 16.27 9.29
CA ARG A 206 -3.87 17.70 9.00
C ARG A 206 -4.09 18.56 10.22
N GLN A 207 -5.12 18.29 11.03
CA GLN A 207 -5.38 19.01 12.27
C GLN A 207 -4.22 18.85 13.25
N PHE A 208 -3.69 17.63 13.38
CA PHE A 208 -2.51 17.39 14.22
C PHE A 208 -1.29 18.19 13.72
N THR A 209 -1.04 18.18 12.41
CA THR A 209 0.05 18.95 11.79
C THR A 209 -0.10 20.45 12.04
N ALA A 210 -1.31 21.01 11.86
CA ALA A 210 -1.59 22.42 12.12
C ALA A 210 -1.33 22.82 13.58
N ARG A 211 -1.71 21.96 14.54
CA ARG A 211 -1.42 22.18 15.97
C ARG A 211 0.07 22.25 16.27
N ILE A 212 0.88 21.40 15.63
CA ILE A 212 2.34 21.39 15.81
C ILE A 212 3.01 22.61 15.16
N LEU A 213 2.52 23.05 14.00
CA LEU A 213 3.06 24.20 13.28
C LEU A 213 2.60 25.55 13.86
N GLY A 214 1.58 25.56 14.72
CA GLY A 214 0.99 26.80 15.26
C GLY A 214 -0.03 27.45 14.34
N ASP A 215 -0.43 26.78 13.25
CA ASP A 215 -1.39 27.26 12.26
C ASP A 215 -2.85 27.03 12.68
N ASN A 216 -3.13 27.00 13.99
CA ASN A 216 -4.42 26.56 14.50
C ASN A 216 -5.54 27.49 13.97
N PRO A 217 -6.49 26.99 13.16
CA PRO A 217 -7.59 27.82 12.66
C PRO A 217 -8.60 28.22 13.74
N GLU A 218 -8.37 27.83 14.99
CA GLU A 218 -9.17 28.21 16.15
C GLU A 218 -8.58 29.45 16.84
N SER A 219 -8.65 30.57 16.13
CA SER A 219 -9.18 31.78 16.75
C SER A 219 -10.40 32.21 15.94
N PRO A 220 -11.64 31.84 16.34
CA PRO A 220 -12.80 32.59 15.91
C PRO A 220 -12.63 33.97 16.55
N GLY A 221 -12.03 34.88 15.78
CA GLY A 221 -12.08 36.29 16.08
C GLY A 221 -13.53 36.64 16.36
N THR A 222 -13.73 37.26 17.51
CA THR A 222 -14.96 37.86 18.01
C THR A 222 -15.56 38.75 16.92
N THR A 223 -16.33 38.19 15.99
CA THR A 223 -17.23 38.94 15.14
C THR A 223 -18.45 39.26 15.98
N SER A 224 -18.33 40.35 16.72
CA SER A 224 -19.48 41.07 17.26
C SER A 224 -20.53 41.20 16.17
N PRO A 225 -21.79 40.80 16.40
CA PRO A 225 -22.85 41.10 15.45
C PRO A 225 -22.98 42.64 15.35
N PRO A 226 -23.26 43.20 14.16
CA PRO A 226 -23.52 44.62 14.06
C PRO A 226 -24.74 44.92 14.93
N SER A 227 -24.57 45.87 15.84
CA SER A 227 -25.67 46.41 16.63
C SER A 227 -26.65 47.10 15.67
N ASP A 228 -27.80 46.47 15.45
CA ASP A 228 -28.97 47.12 14.86
C ASP A 228 -29.49 48.16 15.85
N THR A 229 -29.01 49.40 15.72
CA THR A 229 -29.67 50.57 16.27
C THR A 229 -30.76 51.01 15.30
N PRO A 230 -32.04 51.08 15.73
CA PRO A 230 -33.09 51.62 14.88
C PRO A 230 -32.91 53.14 14.80
N LYS A 231 -32.68 53.66 13.59
CA LYS A 231 -32.80 55.11 13.34
C LYS A 231 -34.27 55.48 13.42
N SER A 232 -34.60 56.26 14.43
CA SER A 232 -35.85 57.00 14.58
C SER A 232 -36.04 57.98 13.43
N ASP A 233 -37.27 58.02 12.92
CA ASP A 233 -37.83 59.05 12.05
C ASP A 233 -37.58 60.45 12.60
N ASP A 234 -37.15 61.38 11.75
CA ASP A 234 -37.62 62.76 11.82
C ASP A 234 -37.85 63.34 10.42
N LYS A 235 -38.93 64.11 10.34
CA LYS A 235 -39.62 64.63 9.16
C LYS A 235 -39.03 65.96 8.69
N GLY A 236 -39.12 66.21 7.38
CA GLY A 236 -39.02 67.54 6.77
C GLY A 236 -38.96 67.42 5.25
N ALA A 237 -40.08 67.19 4.55
CA ALA A 237 -41.02 68.18 4.03
C ALA A 237 -40.52 69.00 2.81
N LYS A 238 -41.26 68.82 1.69
CA LYS A 238 -41.51 69.74 0.54
C LYS A 238 -40.38 69.88 -0.50
N HIS A 239 -40.59 70.00 -1.82
CA HIS A 239 -41.71 70.29 -2.75
C HIS A 239 -41.23 69.82 -4.16
N ASP A 240 -41.97 69.05 -4.98
CA ASP A 240 -42.85 69.39 -6.15
C ASP A 240 -42.28 68.73 -7.43
N GLU A 241 -42.91 67.71 -8.02
CA GLU A 241 -43.91 67.74 -9.11
C GLU A 241 -43.49 68.49 -10.41
N LEU A 242 -42.91 67.75 -11.37
CA LEU A 242 -43.43 67.44 -12.71
C LEU A 242 -42.47 66.52 -13.47
#